data_AF-A0A7W0CLK0-F1
#
_entry.id   AF-A0A7W0CLK0-F1
#
_cell.length_a   1.000
_cell.length_b   1.000
_cell.length_c   1.000
_cell.angle_alpha   90.00
_cell.angle_beta   90.00
_cell.angle_gamma   90.00
#
_symmetry.space_group_name_H-M   'P 1'
#
loop_
_entity.id
_entity.type
_entity.pdbx_description
1 polymer ?
#
loop_
_entity_poly.entity_id
_entity_poly.type
_entity_poly.pdbx_seq_one_letter_code
_entity_poly.pdbx_strand_id
1 'polypeptide(L)'
;MLITDNDEARALLSDPGAVPPPADDGPGALARLRSLVCRFSSGQEHAERREAVEEVLATLDPADLRRAAAGLRHEPAERVPALVLGAAFGVADLEELVTAVDGAARGYLSGERDQEADEGAALLLELLDVPRATILLQAHAATGALIAKARTRPVEEVLRFDPPVRVLRRVGADIDVAAANREGPVLTFGYGTRPCPAPAHALAIVEGALS
;
A
#
# COMPACT_ATOMS: atom_id res chain seq x y z
N MET A 1 10.60 20.15 4.23
CA MET A 1 9.82 21.06 3.36
C MET A 1 8.46 20.44 3.09
N LEU A 2 7.36 21.20 3.05
CA LEU A 2 6.04 20.68 2.67
C LEU A 2 5.69 21.21 1.28
N ILE A 3 5.45 20.31 0.32
CA ILE A 3 5.05 20.62 -1.05
C ILE A 3 3.53 20.43 -1.16
N THR A 4 2.86 21.47 -1.66
CA THR A 4 1.40 21.46 -1.92
C THR A 4 1.06 21.74 -3.37
N ASP A 5 2.02 22.21 -4.17
CA ASP A 5 1.84 22.48 -5.60
C ASP A 5 2.00 21.20 -6.43
N ASN A 6 1.17 21.04 -7.47
CA ASN A 6 1.15 19.82 -8.27
C ASN A 6 2.40 19.67 -9.15
N ASP A 7 2.87 20.74 -9.77
CA ASP A 7 4.02 20.69 -10.66
C ASP A 7 5.31 20.51 -9.87
N GLU A 8 5.45 21.16 -8.70
CA GLU A 8 6.55 20.88 -7.77
C GLU A 8 6.54 19.43 -7.28
N ALA A 9 5.36 18.90 -6.92
CA ALA A 9 5.24 17.50 -6.49
C ALA A 9 5.63 16.53 -7.61
N ARG A 10 5.20 16.79 -8.85
CA ARG A 10 5.56 15.97 -10.02
C ARG A 10 7.03 16.07 -10.36
N ALA A 11 7.64 17.25 -10.25
CA ALA A 11 9.07 17.45 -10.43
C ALA A 11 9.85 16.63 -9.41
N LEU A 12 9.49 16.72 -8.11
CA LEU A 12 10.12 15.93 -7.06
C LEU A 12 9.94 14.41 -7.28
N LEU A 13 8.75 13.95 -7.63
CA LEU A 13 8.48 12.52 -7.86
C LEU A 13 9.17 11.96 -9.11
N SER A 14 9.59 12.82 -10.04
CA SER A 14 10.36 12.45 -11.23
C SER A 14 11.87 12.46 -11.00
N ASP A 15 12.34 13.02 -9.87
CA ASP A 15 13.75 13.02 -9.50
C ASP A 15 14.16 11.63 -8.98
N PRO A 16 15.13 10.94 -9.61
CA PRO A 16 15.65 9.66 -9.11
C PRO A 16 16.28 9.75 -7.70
N GLY A 17 16.77 10.93 -7.31
CA GLY A 17 17.33 11.19 -5.98
C GLY A 17 16.27 11.41 -4.89
N ALA A 18 15.02 11.68 -5.25
CA ALA A 18 13.90 11.79 -4.32
C ALA A 18 13.43 10.40 -3.90
N VAL A 19 14.20 9.79 -3.00
CA VAL A 19 13.91 8.46 -2.45
C VAL A 19 13.04 8.54 -1.18
N PRO A 20 12.21 7.52 -0.90
CA PRO A 20 11.58 7.37 0.41
C PRO A 20 12.65 7.28 1.53
N PRO A 21 12.32 7.66 2.77
CA PRO A 21 13.19 7.38 3.91
C PRO A 21 13.49 5.88 4.02
N PRO A 22 14.74 5.48 4.28
CA PRO A 22 15.08 4.07 4.48
C PRO A 22 14.40 3.52 5.74
N ALA A 23 14.34 2.20 5.84
CA ALA A 23 13.92 1.55 7.08
C ALA A 23 14.97 1.80 8.16
N ASP A 24 14.53 2.05 9.39
CA ASP A 24 15.44 2.13 10.53
C ASP A 24 16.05 0.75 10.82
N ASP A 25 17.33 0.75 11.19
CA ASP A 25 17.98 -0.43 11.72
C ASP A 25 17.41 -0.73 13.11
N GLY A 26 16.90 -1.96 13.30
CA GLY A 26 16.29 -2.34 14.57
C GLY A 26 16.17 -3.85 14.74
N PRO A 27 16.07 -4.33 16.00
CA PRO A 27 15.70 -5.71 16.27
C PRO A 27 14.21 -5.92 15.98
N GLY A 28 13.81 -7.18 15.82
CA GLY A 28 12.39 -7.56 15.66
C GLY A 28 12.01 -7.95 14.24
N ALA A 29 10.87 -8.61 14.11
CA ALA A 29 10.38 -9.11 12.83
C ALA A 29 9.85 -7.98 11.95
N LEU A 30 9.30 -6.90 12.53
CA LEU A 30 8.86 -5.73 11.78
C LEU A 30 10.04 -5.00 11.15
N ALA A 31 11.11 -4.78 11.91
CA ALA A 31 12.34 -4.17 11.39
C ALA A 31 12.95 -5.03 10.27
N ARG A 32 12.99 -6.36 10.46
CA ARG A 32 13.41 -7.32 9.42
C ARG A 32 12.53 -7.25 8.17
N LEU A 33 11.20 -7.22 8.31
CA LEU A 33 10.30 -7.12 7.17
C LEU A 33 10.54 -5.79 6.42
N ARG A 34 10.60 -4.66 7.14
CA ARG A 34 10.87 -3.34 6.57
C ARG A 34 12.21 -3.28 5.83
N SER A 35 13.24 -3.98 6.32
CA SER A 35 14.53 -4.04 5.62
C SER A 35 14.51 -4.89 4.34
N LEU A 36 13.52 -5.77 4.16
CA LEU A 36 13.40 -6.67 3.01
C LEU A 36 12.49 -6.16 1.89
N VAL A 37 11.61 -5.17 2.14
CA VAL A 37 10.64 -4.68 1.14
C VAL A 37 11.23 -3.59 0.24
N CYS A 38 10.66 -3.45 -0.97
CA CYS A 38 11.09 -2.42 -1.92
C CYS A 38 10.80 -0.99 -1.45
N ARG A 39 9.75 -0.77 -0.64
CA ARG A 39 9.32 0.57 -0.19
C ARG A 39 10.42 1.39 0.48
N PHE A 40 11.31 0.70 1.20
CA PHE A 40 12.35 1.30 2.03
C PHE A 40 13.75 1.10 1.47
N SER A 41 13.88 0.58 0.24
CA SER A 41 15.17 0.43 -0.44
C SER A 41 15.33 1.39 -1.61
N SER A 42 16.55 1.50 -2.14
CA SER A 42 16.90 2.37 -3.27
C SER A 42 17.93 1.73 -4.19
N GLY A 43 18.09 2.28 -5.38
CA GLY A 43 19.03 1.76 -6.38
C GLY A 43 18.66 0.34 -6.85
N GLN A 44 19.69 -0.50 -7.05
CA GLN A 44 19.55 -1.85 -7.59
C GLN A 44 18.70 -2.76 -6.68
N GLU A 45 18.88 -2.67 -5.35
CA GLU A 45 18.11 -3.44 -4.38
C GLU A 45 16.61 -3.13 -4.46
N HIS A 46 16.25 -1.87 -4.70
CA HIS A 46 14.86 -1.51 -4.97
C HIS A 46 14.35 -2.11 -6.28
N ALA A 47 15.14 -2.06 -7.35
CA ALA A 47 14.75 -2.58 -8.65
C ALA A 47 14.43 -4.08 -8.57
N GLU A 48 15.32 -4.88 -7.97
CA GLU A 48 15.16 -6.33 -7.82
C GLU A 48 13.94 -6.70 -6.95
N ARG A 49 13.76 -6.02 -5.82
CA ARG A 49 12.60 -6.26 -4.94
C ARG A 49 11.29 -5.81 -5.58
N ARG A 50 11.33 -4.73 -6.37
CA ARG A 50 10.17 -4.24 -7.11
C ARG A 50 9.79 -5.21 -8.22
N GLU A 51 10.75 -5.73 -8.96
CA GLU A 51 10.55 -6.74 -9.99
C GLU A 51 9.84 -7.97 -9.41
N ALA A 52 10.31 -8.51 -8.28
CA ALA A 52 9.65 -9.64 -7.61
C ALA A 52 8.20 -9.32 -7.18
N VAL A 53 7.90 -8.09 -6.77
CA VAL A 53 6.52 -7.65 -6.46
C VAL A 53 5.68 -7.57 -7.73
N GLU A 54 6.22 -7.00 -8.80
CA GLU A 54 5.53 -6.87 -10.10
C GLU A 54 5.26 -8.24 -10.74
N GLU A 55 6.16 -9.20 -10.59
CA GLU A 55 5.95 -10.60 -10.99
C GLU A 55 4.76 -11.24 -10.28
N VAL A 56 4.63 -11.06 -8.95
CA VAL A 56 3.47 -11.55 -8.21
C VAL A 56 2.19 -10.84 -8.66
N LEU A 57 2.22 -9.51 -8.82
CA LEU A 57 1.07 -8.74 -9.30
C LEU A 57 0.60 -9.18 -10.69
N ALA A 58 1.53 -9.56 -11.57
CA ALA A 58 1.22 -10.05 -12.91
C ALA A 58 0.43 -11.38 -12.91
N THR A 59 0.48 -12.14 -11.82
CA THR A 59 -0.34 -13.35 -11.65
C THR A 59 -1.76 -13.08 -11.16
N LEU A 60 -2.05 -11.86 -10.69
CA LEU A 60 -3.35 -11.48 -10.16
C LEU A 60 -4.16 -10.77 -11.25
N ASP A 61 -5.28 -11.39 -11.69
CA ASP A 61 -6.23 -10.75 -12.60
C ASP A 61 -7.12 -9.75 -11.82
N PRO A 62 -7.10 -8.44 -12.16
CA PRO A 62 -7.99 -7.46 -11.54
C PRO A 62 -9.48 -7.85 -11.63
N ALA A 63 -9.92 -8.51 -12.71
CA ALA A 63 -11.30 -8.94 -12.84
C ALA A 63 -11.69 -10.00 -11.79
N ASP A 64 -10.74 -10.85 -11.39
CA ASP A 64 -10.94 -11.88 -10.38
C ASP A 64 -10.98 -11.25 -8.98
N LEU A 65 -10.07 -10.31 -8.71
CA LEU A 65 -10.05 -9.53 -7.47
C LEU A 65 -11.36 -8.75 -7.27
N ARG A 66 -11.88 -8.14 -8.35
CA ARG A 66 -13.18 -7.44 -8.33
C ARG A 66 -14.33 -8.39 -7.98
N ARG A 67 -14.37 -9.59 -8.56
CA ARG A 67 -15.41 -10.59 -8.25
C ARG A 67 -15.31 -11.09 -6.82
N ALA A 68 -14.11 -11.32 -6.31
CA ALA A 68 -13.88 -11.69 -4.91
C ALA A 68 -14.37 -10.59 -3.95
N ALA A 69 -14.00 -9.33 -4.23
CA ALA A 69 -14.42 -8.19 -3.42
C ALA A 69 -15.94 -7.96 -3.39
N ALA A 70 -16.65 -8.24 -4.50
CA ALA A 70 -18.12 -8.18 -4.54
C ALA A 70 -18.80 -9.16 -3.58
N GLY A 71 -18.17 -10.31 -3.32
CA GLY A 71 -18.59 -11.26 -2.29
C GLY A 71 -18.47 -10.71 -0.87
N LEU A 72 -17.66 -9.67 -0.66
CA LEU A 72 -17.31 -9.09 0.64
C LEU A 72 -17.85 -7.67 0.83
N ARG A 73 -18.79 -7.19 0.01
CA ARG A 73 -19.32 -5.81 0.08
C ARG A 73 -19.86 -5.40 1.47
N HIS A 74 -20.31 -6.39 2.26
CA HIS A 74 -20.82 -6.20 3.62
C HIS A 74 -19.76 -6.32 4.72
N GLU A 75 -18.54 -6.76 4.38
CA GLU A 75 -17.43 -6.77 5.34
C GLU A 75 -17.00 -5.35 5.73
N PRO A 76 -16.40 -5.17 6.91
CA PRO A 76 -15.65 -3.97 7.24
C PRO A 76 -14.62 -3.66 6.14
N ALA A 77 -14.57 -2.41 5.70
CA ALA A 77 -13.80 -1.99 4.53
C ALA A 77 -12.29 -2.27 4.68
N GLU A 78 -11.78 -2.13 5.89
CA GLU A 78 -10.41 -2.42 6.31
C GLU A 78 -10.00 -3.89 6.14
N ARG A 79 -10.95 -4.83 6.24
CA ARG A 79 -10.69 -6.27 6.11
C ARG A 79 -10.66 -6.72 4.64
N VAL A 80 -11.44 -6.06 3.77
CA VAL A 80 -11.64 -6.49 2.38
C VAL A 80 -10.32 -6.71 1.62
N PRO A 81 -9.32 -5.81 1.64
CA PRO A 81 -8.09 -6.03 0.89
C PRO A 81 -7.32 -7.27 1.34
N ALA A 82 -7.24 -7.50 2.67
CA ALA A 82 -6.53 -8.64 3.23
C ALA A 82 -7.24 -9.96 2.90
N LEU A 83 -8.57 -10.01 3.00
CA LEU A 83 -9.37 -11.18 2.65
C LEU A 83 -9.26 -11.52 1.16
N VAL A 84 -9.38 -10.52 0.28
CA VAL A 84 -9.30 -10.72 -1.19
C VAL A 84 -7.92 -11.21 -1.61
N LEU A 85 -6.87 -10.52 -1.17
CA LEU A 85 -5.50 -10.86 -1.56
C LEU A 85 -5.02 -12.15 -0.88
N GLY A 86 -5.39 -12.37 0.39
CA GLY A 86 -5.09 -13.61 1.10
C GLY A 86 -5.67 -14.84 0.42
N ALA A 87 -6.95 -14.77 0.01
CA ALA A 87 -7.60 -15.83 -0.74
C ALA A 87 -6.91 -16.05 -2.10
N ALA A 88 -6.57 -14.98 -2.82
CA ALA A 88 -5.86 -15.06 -4.10
C ALA A 88 -4.45 -15.66 -3.96
N PHE A 89 -3.80 -15.49 -2.80
CA PHE A 89 -2.51 -16.11 -2.49
C PHE A 89 -2.63 -17.54 -1.95
N GLY A 90 -3.85 -18.05 -1.75
CA GLY A 90 -4.08 -19.40 -1.26
C GLY A 90 -3.82 -19.59 0.23
N VAL A 91 -3.91 -18.50 1.02
CA VAL A 91 -3.77 -18.59 2.48
C VAL A 91 -4.97 -19.34 3.06
N ALA A 92 -4.69 -20.39 3.83
CA ALA A 92 -5.72 -21.28 4.36
C ALA A 92 -6.53 -20.63 5.50
N ASP A 93 -5.85 -19.97 6.44
CA ASP A 93 -6.48 -19.25 7.54
C ASP A 93 -6.47 -17.74 7.28
N LEU A 94 -7.59 -17.24 6.74
CA LEU A 94 -7.74 -15.82 6.41
C LEU A 94 -7.96 -14.95 7.65
N GLU A 95 -8.46 -15.50 8.74
CA GLU A 95 -8.67 -14.75 9.98
C GLU A 95 -7.35 -14.50 10.70
N GLU A 96 -6.48 -15.51 10.75
CA GLU A 96 -5.11 -15.39 11.20
C GLU A 96 -4.34 -14.38 10.34
N LEU A 97 -4.49 -14.44 9.01
CA LEU A 97 -3.88 -13.48 8.10
C LEU A 97 -4.33 -12.04 8.38
N VAL A 98 -5.65 -11.80 8.52
CA VAL A 98 -6.18 -10.46 8.80
C VAL A 98 -5.61 -9.92 10.11
N THR A 99 -5.55 -10.74 11.15
CA THR A 99 -4.97 -10.37 12.45
C THR A 99 -3.49 -10.00 12.31
N ALA A 100 -2.72 -10.79 11.53
CA ALA A 100 -1.30 -10.54 11.28
C ALA A 100 -1.08 -9.22 10.52
N VAL A 101 -1.89 -8.95 9.50
CA VAL A 101 -1.84 -7.71 8.71
C VAL A 101 -2.18 -6.50 9.59
N ASP A 102 -3.25 -6.57 10.37
CA ASP A 102 -3.69 -5.49 11.25
C ASP A 102 -2.61 -5.13 12.29
N GLY A 103 -1.97 -6.14 12.90
CA GLY A 103 -0.85 -5.96 13.82
C GLY A 103 0.33 -5.28 13.14
N ALA A 104 0.86 -5.89 12.08
CA ALA A 104 2.03 -5.37 11.36
C ALA A 104 1.81 -3.96 10.81
N ALA A 105 0.59 -3.63 10.34
CA ALA A 105 0.27 -2.33 9.77
C ALA A 105 0.46 -1.16 10.75
N ARG A 106 0.32 -1.38 12.07
CA ARG A 106 0.48 -0.33 13.10
C ARG A 106 1.86 0.30 13.10
N GLY A 107 2.90 -0.52 12.94
CA GLY A 107 4.30 -0.07 12.91
C GLY A 107 4.90 0.02 11.51
N TYR A 108 4.23 -0.53 10.48
CA TYR A 108 4.84 -0.69 9.15
C TYR A 108 5.34 0.60 8.52
N LEU A 109 4.63 1.73 8.69
CA LEU A 109 5.06 3.02 8.12
C LEU A 109 5.98 3.80 9.06
N SER A 110 5.68 3.82 10.36
CA SER A 110 6.42 4.63 11.35
C SER A 110 7.77 4.01 11.71
N GLY A 111 7.88 2.67 11.72
CA GLY A 111 9.02 1.98 12.31
C GLY A 111 9.04 2.03 13.84
N GLU A 112 8.00 2.57 14.48
CA GLU A 112 7.90 2.63 15.92
C GLU A 112 7.81 1.21 16.50
N ARG A 113 8.54 0.98 17.60
CA ARG A 113 8.55 -0.31 18.27
C ARG A 113 7.19 -0.58 18.90
N ASP A 114 6.60 -1.69 18.51
CA ASP A 114 5.31 -2.15 19.01
C ASP A 114 5.30 -3.68 18.97
N GLN A 115 4.92 -4.30 20.09
CA GLN A 115 4.95 -5.75 20.23
C GLN A 115 3.95 -6.42 19.28
N GLU A 116 2.74 -5.87 19.15
CA GLU A 116 1.72 -6.43 18.24
C GLU A 116 2.17 -6.30 16.77
N ALA A 117 2.88 -5.23 16.42
CA ALA A 117 3.43 -5.05 15.09
C ALA A 117 4.57 -6.03 14.79
N ASP A 118 5.43 -6.34 15.77
CA ASP A 118 6.46 -7.38 15.64
C ASP A 118 5.85 -8.77 15.52
N GLU A 119 4.85 -9.11 16.34
CA GLU A 119 4.14 -10.40 16.28
C GLU A 119 3.42 -10.58 14.92
N GLY A 120 2.70 -9.55 14.47
CA GLY A 120 2.04 -9.56 13.17
C GLY A 120 3.04 -9.69 12.02
N ALA A 121 4.17 -8.99 12.07
CA ALA A 121 5.21 -9.09 11.05
C ALA A 121 5.90 -10.46 11.04
N ALA A 122 6.11 -11.08 12.21
CA ALA A 122 6.65 -12.43 12.31
C ALA A 122 5.72 -13.43 11.64
N LEU A 123 4.43 -13.38 11.97
CA LEU A 123 3.42 -14.26 11.41
C LEU A 123 3.25 -14.06 9.89
N LEU A 124 3.29 -12.82 9.39
CA LEU A 124 3.29 -12.57 7.94
C LEU A 124 4.48 -13.21 7.22
N LEU A 125 5.67 -13.18 7.82
CA LEU A 125 6.88 -13.81 7.26
C LEU A 125 6.85 -15.34 7.33
N GLU A 126 6.00 -15.93 8.18
CA GLU A 126 5.76 -17.37 8.23
C GLU A 126 4.72 -17.80 7.19
N LEU A 127 3.65 -17.00 7.03
CA LEU A 127 2.56 -17.30 6.10
C LEU A 127 2.92 -17.04 4.64
N LEU A 128 3.80 -16.08 4.37
CA LEU A 128 4.00 -15.55 3.02
C LEU A 128 5.47 -15.23 2.74
N ASP A 129 5.83 -15.27 1.45
CA ASP A 129 7.06 -14.66 1.00
C ASP A 129 6.99 -13.12 1.02
N VAL A 130 8.16 -12.49 1.02
CA VAL A 130 8.29 -11.02 1.14
C VAL A 130 7.50 -10.26 0.08
N PRO A 131 7.47 -10.66 -1.22
CA PRO A 131 6.66 -9.96 -2.21
C PRO A 131 5.15 -9.97 -1.89
N ARG A 132 4.57 -11.11 -1.49
CA ARG A 132 3.15 -11.19 -1.12
C ARG A 132 2.83 -10.42 0.16
N ALA A 133 3.71 -10.51 1.17
CA ALA A 133 3.57 -9.72 2.39
C ALA A 133 3.64 -8.20 2.10
N THR A 134 4.52 -7.78 1.16
CA THR A 134 4.63 -6.39 0.71
C THR A 134 3.35 -5.90 0.07
N ILE A 135 2.76 -6.71 -0.83
CA ILE A 135 1.51 -6.37 -1.51
C ILE A 135 0.38 -6.21 -0.49
N LEU A 136 0.23 -7.15 0.44
CA LEU A 136 -0.79 -7.07 1.49
C LEU A 136 -0.67 -5.82 2.35
N LEU A 137 0.50 -5.55 2.91
CA LEU A 137 0.68 -4.41 3.81
C LEU A 137 0.47 -3.06 3.10
N GLN A 138 0.93 -2.94 1.86
CA GLN A 138 0.75 -1.69 1.11
C GLN A 138 -0.68 -1.50 0.59
N ALA A 139 -1.39 -2.60 0.29
CA ALA A 139 -2.79 -2.54 -0.11
C ALA A 139 -3.73 -2.32 1.07
N HIS A 140 -3.46 -2.91 2.23
CA HIS A 140 -4.38 -3.02 3.36
C HIS A 140 -4.97 -1.66 3.79
N ALA A 141 -4.15 -0.77 4.34
CA ALA A 141 -4.64 0.50 4.87
C ALA A 141 -5.16 1.42 3.75
N ALA A 142 -4.47 1.47 2.61
CA ALA A 142 -4.80 2.41 1.54
C ALA A 142 -6.09 2.02 0.80
N THR A 143 -6.23 0.76 0.42
CA THR A 143 -7.42 0.26 -0.28
C THR A 143 -8.63 0.19 0.66
N GLY A 144 -8.44 -0.23 1.91
CA GLY A 144 -9.52 -0.24 2.92
C GLY A 144 -10.07 1.16 3.20
N ALA A 145 -9.17 2.15 3.37
CA ALA A 145 -9.58 3.55 3.53
C ALA A 145 -10.28 4.10 2.27
N LEU A 146 -9.86 3.69 1.06
CA LEU A 146 -10.51 4.09 -0.18
C LEU A 146 -11.93 3.50 -0.27
N ILE A 147 -12.12 2.21 0.03
CA ILE A 147 -13.45 1.57 0.09
C ILE A 147 -14.35 2.31 1.08
N ALA A 148 -13.87 2.53 2.31
CA ALA A 148 -14.65 3.18 3.37
C ALA A 148 -15.15 4.57 2.94
N LYS A 149 -14.28 5.36 2.31
CA LYS A 149 -14.60 6.71 1.82
C LYS A 149 -15.49 6.69 0.58
N ALA A 150 -15.30 5.73 -0.31
CA ALA A 150 -16.02 5.62 -1.58
C ALA A 150 -17.44 5.03 -1.43
N ARG A 151 -17.77 4.46 -0.27
CA ARG A 151 -19.16 4.08 0.07
C ARG A 151 -20.14 5.26 0.05
N THR A 152 -19.65 6.50 0.23
CA THR A 152 -20.49 7.70 0.31
C THR A 152 -20.15 8.77 -0.72
N ARG A 153 -19.10 8.57 -1.52
CA ARG A 153 -18.58 9.54 -2.50
C ARG A 153 -18.02 8.83 -3.72
N PRO A 154 -18.05 9.43 -4.92
CA PRO A 154 -17.39 8.87 -6.10
C PRO A 154 -15.89 8.61 -5.85
N VAL A 155 -15.37 7.52 -6.41
CA VAL A 155 -13.96 7.12 -6.24
C VAL A 155 -13.03 8.24 -6.71
N GLU A 156 -13.34 8.88 -7.82
CA GLU A 156 -12.55 9.97 -8.40
C GLU A 156 -12.47 11.18 -7.47
N GLU A 157 -13.56 11.49 -6.76
CA GLU A 157 -13.62 12.57 -5.78
C GLU A 157 -12.75 12.24 -4.56
N VAL A 158 -12.84 11.00 -4.05
CA VAL A 158 -12.01 10.54 -2.94
C VAL A 158 -10.53 10.59 -3.31
N LEU A 159 -10.15 10.06 -4.48
CA LEU A 159 -8.77 10.08 -4.96
C LEU A 159 -8.24 11.49 -5.10
N ARG A 160 -9.06 12.46 -5.49
CA ARG A 160 -8.65 13.86 -5.65
C ARG A 160 -8.58 14.62 -4.32
N PHE A 161 -9.64 14.60 -3.51
CA PHE A 161 -9.80 15.53 -2.39
C PHE A 161 -9.56 14.91 -1.01
N ASP A 162 -9.66 13.59 -0.88
CA ASP A 162 -9.43 12.90 0.39
C ASP A 162 -8.72 11.55 0.16
N PRO A 163 -7.53 11.57 -0.48
CA PRO A 163 -6.83 10.36 -0.85
C PRO A 163 -6.51 9.51 0.39
N PRO A 164 -6.47 8.17 0.26
CA PRO A 164 -6.14 7.28 1.37
C PRO A 164 -4.72 7.50 1.88
N VAL A 165 -3.79 7.89 1.00
CA VAL A 165 -2.45 8.35 1.36
C VAL A 165 -2.44 9.88 1.29
N ARG A 166 -2.36 10.53 2.44
CA ARG A 166 -2.37 12.01 2.53
C ARG A 166 -0.99 12.64 2.38
N VAL A 167 0.06 11.91 2.76
CA VAL A 167 1.44 12.40 2.70
C VAL A 167 2.33 11.39 1.98
N LEU A 168 3.03 11.85 0.95
CA LEU A 168 4.14 11.11 0.35
C LEU A 168 5.45 11.69 0.89
N ARG A 169 6.18 10.89 1.66
CA ARG A 169 7.48 11.30 2.22
C ARG A 169 8.61 10.98 1.25
N ARG A 170 9.54 11.93 1.12
CA ARG A 170 10.84 11.79 0.46
C ARG A 170 11.91 12.35 1.39
N VAL A 171 13.15 11.91 1.23
CA VAL A 171 14.26 12.50 2.01
C VAL A 171 14.31 14.02 1.74
N GLY A 172 14.12 14.82 2.79
CA GLY A 172 14.14 16.30 2.74
C GLY A 172 12.80 16.99 2.45
N ALA A 173 11.77 16.27 1.98
CA ALA A 173 10.48 16.86 1.62
C ALA A 173 9.29 15.91 1.79
N ASP A 174 8.17 16.47 2.25
CA ASP A 174 6.88 15.81 2.31
C ASP A 174 5.95 16.46 1.28
N ILE A 175 5.14 15.65 0.59
CA ILE A 175 4.10 16.13 -0.33
C ILE A 175 2.74 15.95 0.35
N ASP A 176 1.96 17.01 0.48
CA ASP A 176 0.53 16.92 0.80
C ASP A 176 -0.22 16.53 -0.47
N VAL A 177 -0.62 15.26 -0.56
CA VAL A 177 -1.25 14.68 -1.74
C VAL A 177 -2.62 15.30 -1.99
N ALA A 178 -3.38 15.60 -0.93
CA ALA A 178 -4.71 16.16 -1.06
C ALA A 178 -4.65 17.60 -1.58
N ALA A 179 -3.70 18.40 -1.11
CA ALA A 179 -3.46 19.74 -1.61
C ALA A 179 -2.96 19.70 -3.07
N ALA A 180 -1.95 18.88 -3.36
CA ALA A 180 -1.37 18.77 -4.70
C ALA A 180 -2.37 18.25 -5.74
N ASN A 181 -3.32 17.40 -5.35
CA ASN A 181 -4.33 16.87 -6.28
C ASN A 181 -5.45 17.86 -6.64
N ARG A 182 -5.60 18.99 -5.92
CA ARG A 182 -6.67 19.95 -6.20
C ARG A 182 -6.58 20.50 -7.61
N GLU A 183 -5.35 20.75 -8.05
CA GLU A 183 -5.02 21.28 -9.37
C GLU A 183 -4.15 20.27 -10.11
N GLY A 184 -4.40 20.05 -11.41
CA GLY A 184 -3.62 19.10 -12.21
C GLY A 184 -3.99 17.60 -12.06
N PRO A 185 -3.09 16.70 -12.49
CA PRO A 185 -3.25 15.25 -12.41
C PRO A 185 -3.25 14.71 -10.97
N VAL A 186 -3.98 13.63 -10.74
CA VAL A 186 -4.07 12.96 -9.43
C VAL A 186 -2.80 12.12 -9.18
N LEU A 187 -2.18 12.33 -8.02
CA LEU A 187 -0.91 11.73 -7.60
C LEU A 187 -1.08 10.60 -6.56
N THR A 188 -2.31 10.19 -6.28
CA THR A 188 -2.65 9.21 -5.22
C THR A 188 -1.97 7.86 -5.38
N PHE A 189 -1.73 7.44 -6.63
CA PHE A 189 -0.99 6.24 -6.96
C PHE A 189 0.49 6.53 -7.31
N GLY A 190 1.02 7.67 -6.87
CA GLY A 190 2.38 8.11 -7.19
C GLY A 190 2.52 8.65 -8.61
N TYR A 191 3.75 9.04 -8.97
CA TYR A 191 4.13 9.60 -10.26
C TYR A 191 5.63 9.37 -10.50
N GLY A 192 6.09 9.59 -11.74
CA GLY A 192 7.51 9.70 -12.07
C GLY A 192 8.29 8.38 -11.88
N THR A 193 9.35 8.42 -11.08
CA THR A 193 10.34 7.33 -10.96
C THR A 193 9.79 6.11 -10.23
N ARG A 194 8.85 6.30 -9.30
CA ARG A 194 8.34 5.23 -8.42
C ARG A 194 6.81 5.28 -8.28
N PRO A 195 6.04 5.12 -9.38
CA PRO A 195 4.60 5.02 -9.29
C PRO A 195 4.21 3.71 -8.59
N CYS A 196 3.01 3.68 -8.02
CA CYS A 196 2.39 2.46 -7.53
C CYS A 196 2.35 1.42 -8.67
N PRO A 197 2.81 0.17 -8.46
CA PRO A 197 2.77 -0.86 -9.48
C PRO A 197 1.37 -1.45 -9.70
N ALA A 198 0.42 -1.22 -8.79
CA ALA A 198 -0.86 -1.93 -8.75
C ALA A 198 -2.12 -1.04 -8.68
N PRO A 199 -2.21 0.13 -9.37
CA PRO A 199 -3.42 0.95 -9.31
C PRO A 199 -4.66 0.20 -9.83
N ALA A 200 -4.50 -0.61 -10.89
CA ALA A 200 -5.59 -1.40 -11.46
C ALA A 200 -6.13 -2.45 -10.48
N HIS A 201 -5.25 -3.16 -9.75
CA HIS A 201 -5.66 -4.14 -8.73
C HIS A 201 -6.41 -3.47 -7.58
N ALA A 202 -5.88 -2.35 -7.07
CA ALA A 202 -6.53 -1.61 -5.98
C ALA A 202 -7.91 -1.10 -6.38
N LEU A 203 -8.04 -0.50 -7.57
CA LEU A 203 -9.32 -0.02 -8.09
C LEU A 203 -10.32 -1.15 -8.34
N ALA A 204 -9.86 -2.29 -8.85
CA ALA A 204 -10.72 -3.44 -9.06
C ALA A 204 -11.30 -4.00 -7.75
N ILE A 205 -10.49 -4.06 -6.67
CA ILE A 205 -10.97 -4.43 -5.33
C ILE A 205 -12.02 -3.40 -4.84
N VAL A 206 -11.75 -2.11 -5.01
CA VAL A 206 -12.69 -1.04 -4.61
C VAL A 206 -14.01 -1.15 -5.37
N GLU A 207 -13.97 -1.29 -6.70
CA GLU A 207 -15.16 -1.44 -7.54
C GLU A 207 -16.01 -2.63 -7.12
N GLY A 208 -15.38 -3.77 -6.82
CA GLY A 208 -16.10 -4.95 -6.33
C GLY A 208 -16.73 -4.73 -4.97
N ALA A 209 -16.01 -4.12 -4.03
CA ALA A 209 -16.53 -3.84 -2.69
C ALA A 209 -17.70 -2.84 -2.66
N LEU A 210 -17.89 -2.06 -3.74
CA LEU A 210 -18.97 -1.08 -3.89
C LEU A 210 -20.17 -1.59 -4.72
N SER A 211 -20.07 -2.78 -5.34
CA SER A 211 -21.11 -3.32 -6.22
C SER A 211 -22.33 -3.91 -5.51
#